data_AF-A0A399I0H8-F1
#
_entry.id   AF-A0A399I0H8-F1
#
_cell.length_a   1.000
_cell.length_b   1.000
_cell.length_c   1.000
_cell.angle_alpha   90.00
_cell.angle_beta   90.00
_cell.angle_gamma   90.00
#
_symmetry.space_group_name_H-M   'P 1'
#
loop_
_entity.id
_entity.type
_entity.pdbx_description
1 polymer ?
#
loop_
_entity_poly.entity_id
_entity_poly.type
_entity_poly.pdbx_seq_one_letter_code
_entity_poly.pdbx_strand_id
1 'polypeptide(L)'
;MSIENNASKILTFLYTKGTRGFCDGDEVATETGLSPSDINDAIEILESNGYVELLKFLGTAPYRFGQAAITSHGRFAVEQAQSLSDQKTEIQPALKRTPDPIGSPYGFLDEDWEYITEERENSSKLKVVFGYQFKSDHYDSLKLGDNIKQAFINAVNTYNKDPKSIQVLLDFVQLGAGFGEHVFNEIARDIISADIAVFDTSDLNPNVMLEMGVALTWGVRVLPIRSSNCPPPPSDISGQTWAAYKPHSDANEFEDNTFESKLNRMVKRAAQKKVR
;
A
#
# COMPACT_ATOMS: atom_id res chain seq x y z
N MET A 1 -17.41 30.36 -10.61
CA MET A 1 -17.09 28.94 -10.89
C MET A 1 -16.87 28.26 -9.56
N SER A 2 -17.14 26.95 -9.41
CA SER A 2 -16.76 26.27 -8.16
C SER A 2 -15.24 26.21 -8.04
N ILE A 3 -14.73 26.21 -6.80
CA ILE A 3 -13.30 26.13 -6.55
C ILE A 3 -12.72 24.83 -7.14
N GLU A 4 -13.49 23.73 -7.14
CA GLU A 4 -13.06 22.46 -7.76
C GLU A 4 -12.87 22.57 -9.27
N ASN A 5 -13.73 23.33 -9.97
CA ASN A 5 -13.57 23.55 -11.41
C ASN A 5 -12.31 24.37 -11.70
N ASN A 6 -11.97 25.33 -10.83
CA ASN A 6 -10.75 26.11 -10.95
C ASN A 6 -9.51 25.23 -10.69
N ALA A 7 -9.54 24.40 -9.65
CA ALA A 7 -8.48 23.43 -9.33
C ALA A 7 -8.26 22.44 -10.47
N SER A 8 -9.32 21.89 -11.05
CA SER A 8 -9.23 20.99 -12.21
C SER A 8 -8.57 21.67 -13.42
N LYS A 9 -8.96 22.92 -13.73
CA LYS A 9 -8.34 23.69 -14.82
C LYS A 9 -6.84 23.92 -14.60
N ILE A 10 -6.44 24.33 -13.40
CA ILE A 10 -5.03 24.55 -13.06
C ILE A 10 -4.27 23.23 -13.14
N LEU A 11 -4.81 22.13 -12.62
CA LEU A 11 -4.15 20.83 -12.65
C LEU A 11 -3.95 20.31 -14.08
N THR A 12 -4.95 20.48 -14.95
CA THR A 12 -4.82 20.15 -16.38
C THR A 12 -3.75 21.01 -17.07
N PHE A 13 -3.68 22.31 -16.76
CA PHE A 13 -2.62 23.18 -17.28
C PHE A 13 -1.22 22.73 -16.84
N LEU A 14 -1.03 22.44 -15.55
CA LEU A 14 0.27 21.97 -15.05
C LEU A 14 0.65 20.61 -15.66
N TYR A 15 -0.32 19.74 -15.95
CA TYR A 15 -0.12 18.47 -16.64
C TYR A 15 0.36 18.68 -18.08
N THR A 16 -0.30 19.55 -18.85
CA THR A 16 0.05 19.80 -20.26
C THR A 16 1.41 20.48 -20.43
N LYS A 17 1.82 21.32 -19.46
CA LYS A 17 3.14 21.97 -19.47
C LYS A 17 4.31 20.98 -19.27
N GLY A 18 4.04 19.78 -18.77
CA GLY A 18 4.99 18.68 -18.71
C GLY A 18 5.89 18.64 -17.47
N THR A 19 6.76 17.63 -17.42
CA THR A 19 7.32 17.07 -16.16
C THR A 19 8.41 17.90 -15.46
N ARG A 20 8.79 19.08 -15.96
CA ARG A 20 9.96 19.83 -15.46
C ARG A 20 9.76 21.34 -15.27
N GLY A 21 8.54 21.86 -15.42
CA GLY A 21 8.28 23.29 -15.26
C GLY A 21 7.63 23.61 -13.92
N PHE A 22 8.35 24.29 -13.04
CA PHE A 22 7.71 25.14 -12.03
C PHE A 22 6.99 26.28 -12.74
N CYS A 23 5.80 26.64 -12.27
CA CYS A 23 4.99 27.72 -12.84
C CYS A 23 4.71 28.78 -11.79
N ASP A 24 4.88 30.05 -12.15
CA ASP A 24 4.47 31.15 -11.28
C ASP A 24 2.97 31.44 -11.41
N GLY A 25 2.45 32.29 -10.53
CA GLY A 25 1.03 32.65 -10.52
C GLY A 25 0.57 33.39 -11.77
N ASP A 26 1.45 34.16 -12.42
CA ASP A 26 1.12 34.94 -13.62
C ASP A 26 0.99 34.05 -14.85
N GLU A 27 1.84 33.05 -14.98
CA GLU A 27 1.70 32.00 -16.00
C GLU A 27 0.38 31.24 -15.84
N VAL A 28 0.04 30.86 -14.59
CA VAL A 28 -1.24 30.18 -14.29
C VAL A 28 -2.42 31.09 -14.63
N ALA A 29 -2.36 32.37 -14.26
CA ALA A 29 -3.42 33.33 -14.56
C ALA A 29 -3.61 33.55 -16.07
N THR A 30 -2.51 33.64 -16.81
CA THR A 30 -2.52 33.86 -18.27
C THR A 30 -3.20 32.69 -18.98
N GLU A 31 -2.87 31.46 -18.62
CA GLU A 31 -3.41 30.28 -19.31
C GLU A 31 -4.84 29.94 -18.87
N THR A 32 -5.14 30.07 -17.58
CA THR A 32 -6.45 29.65 -17.04
C THR A 32 -7.52 30.75 -17.06
N GLY A 33 -7.11 32.01 -17.20
CA GLY A 33 -7.99 33.19 -17.12
C GLY A 33 -8.59 33.43 -15.73
N LEU A 34 -8.02 32.82 -14.69
CA LEU A 34 -8.51 32.92 -13.31
C LEU A 34 -7.95 34.17 -12.61
N SER A 35 -8.71 34.71 -11.65
CA SER A 35 -8.24 35.79 -10.81
C SER A 35 -7.18 35.29 -9.81
N PRO A 36 -6.29 36.14 -9.28
CA PRO A 36 -5.33 35.74 -8.26
C PRO A 36 -5.98 35.11 -7.02
N SER A 37 -7.18 35.56 -6.62
CA SER A 37 -7.92 34.95 -5.51
C SER A 37 -8.35 33.52 -5.84
N ASP A 38 -8.96 33.31 -7.02
CA ASP A 38 -9.39 31.99 -7.47
C ASP A 38 -8.23 31.01 -7.60
N ILE A 39 -7.07 31.50 -8.07
CA ILE A 39 -5.84 30.71 -8.19
C ILE A 39 -5.32 30.31 -6.81
N ASN A 40 -5.28 31.23 -5.85
CA ASN A 40 -4.83 30.92 -4.49
C ASN A 40 -5.72 29.86 -3.83
N ASP A 41 -7.05 30.01 -3.93
CA ASP A 41 -8.00 29.06 -3.33
C ASP A 41 -7.90 27.68 -4.01
N ALA A 42 -7.75 27.65 -5.33
CA ALA A 42 -7.59 26.40 -6.09
C ALA A 42 -6.25 25.71 -5.80
N ILE A 43 -5.15 26.47 -5.72
CA ILE A 43 -3.82 25.94 -5.40
C ILE A 43 -3.77 25.39 -3.96
N GLU A 44 -4.45 26.01 -3.01
CA GLU A 44 -4.55 25.53 -1.63
C GLU A 44 -5.20 24.13 -1.56
N ILE A 45 -6.27 23.89 -2.34
CA ILE A 45 -6.90 22.57 -2.45
C ILE A 45 -5.98 21.56 -3.15
N LEU A 46 -5.28 21.98 -4.21
CA LEU A 46 -4.37 21.08 -4.92
C LEU A 46 -3.15 20.70 -4.05
N GLU A 47 -2.64 21.62 -3.23
CA GLU A 47 -1.56 21.39 -2.27
C GLU A 47 -2.03 20.43 -1.16
N SER A 48 -3.23 20.66 -0.60
CA SER A 48 -3.77 19.81 0.48
C SER A 48 -3.98 18.36 0.05
N ASN A 49 -4.32 18.15 -1.23
CA ASN A 49 -4.51 16.82 -1.82
C ASN A 49 -3.20 16.22 -2.36
N GLY A 50 -2.05 16.90 -2.23
CA GLY A 50 -0.77 16.41 -2.73
C GLY A 50 -0.64 16.36 -4.26
N TYR A 51 -1.52 17.04 -5.00
CA TYR A 51 -1.48 17.09 -6.47
C TYR A 51 -0.43 18.05 -7.01
N VAL A 52 -0.06 19.07 -6.22
CA VAL A 52 0.99 20.04 -6.56
C VAL A 52 1.97 20.21 -5.42
N GLU A 53 3.21 20.52 -5.78
CA GLU A 53 4.27 20.95 -4.86
C GLU A 53 4.51 22.46 -5.05
N LEU A 54 4.63 23.20 -3.94
CA LEU A 54 4.79 24.66 -3.96
C LEU A 54 6.17 25.09 -3.45
N LEU A 55 6.79 26.04 -4.16
CA LEU A 55 7.90 26.83 -3.64
C LEU A 55 7.36 28.19 -3.17
N LYS A 56 7.59 28.52 -1.89
CA LYS A 56 7.08 29.75 -1.27
C LYS A 56 8.25 30.73 -1.07
N PHE A 57 8.10 31.94 -1.57
CA PHE A 57 9.08 33.02 -1.43
C PHE A 57 8.40 34.27 -0.87
N LEU A 58 9.19 35.22 -0.36
CA LEU A 58 8.67 36.53 0.03
C LEU A 58 8.43 37.39 -1.22
N GLY A 59 7.42 38.25 -1.17
CA GLY A 59 7.13 39.21 -2.26
C GLY A 59 6.37 38.63 -3.45
N THR A 60 5.62 37.54 -3.28
CA THR A 60 4.85 36.87 -4.35
C THR A 60 3.46 37.45 -4.57
N ALA A 61 3.12 38.56 -3.91
CA ALA A 61 1.81 39.19 -4.08
C ALA A 61 1.53 39.49 -5.57
N PRO A 62 0.32 39.19 -6.08
CA PRO A 62 -0.91 38.84 -5.33
C PRO A 62 -1.08 37.35 -4.96
N TYR A 63 -0.11 36.50 -5.27
CA TYR A 63 -0.18 35.05 -5.04
C TYR A 63 0.43 34.65 -3.68
N ARG A 64 -0.10 33.57 -3.08
CA ARG A 64 0.38 33.00 -1.82
C ARG A 64 1.54 32.00 -1.99
N PHE A 65 1.98 31.79 -3.22
CA PHE A 65 3.07 30.89 -3.60
C PHE A 65 3.97 31.59 -4.62
N GLY A 66 5.24 31.16 -4.69
CA GLY A 66 6.19 31.62 -5.69
C GLY A 66 6.09 30.79 -6.96
N GLN A 67 6.14 29.46 -6.82
CA GLN A 67 6.00 28.54 -7.94
C GLN A 67 5.22 27.28 -7.55
N ALA A 68 4.55 26.67 -8.52
CA ALA A 68 3.82 25.42 -8.40
C ALA A 68 4.28 24.41 -9.47
N ALA A 69 4.42 23.14 -9.08
CA ALA A 69 4.73 22.04 -9.99
C ALA A 69 3.79 20.85 -9.75
N ILE A 70 3.42 20.12 -10.81
CA ILE A 70 2.57 18.93 -10.67
C ILE A 70 3.37 17.74 -10.13
N THR A 71 2.85 17.10 -9.08
CA THR A 71 3.46 15.88 -8.51
C THR A 71 3.18 14.67 -9.41
N SER A 72 3.77 13.52 -9.10
CA SER A 72 3.37 12.26 -9.74
C SER A 72 1.90 11.92 -9.45
N HIS A 73 1.41 12.26 -8.25
CA HIS A 73 0.03 12.04 -7.85
C HIS A 73 -0.96 12.89 -8.66
N GLY A 74 -0.65 14.18 -8.83
CA GLY A 74 -1.45 15.08 -9.66
C GLY A 74 -1.54 14.63 -11.13
N ARG A 75 -0.45 14.09 -11.68
CA ARG A 75 -0.44 13.55 -13.06
C ARG A 75 -1.36 12.35 -13.21
N PHE A 76 -1.24 11.39 -12.30
CA PHE A 76 -2.10 10.19 -12.29
C PHE A 76 -3.59 10.58 -12.20
N ALA A 77 -3.94 11.55 -11.37
CA ALA A 77 -5.31 12.04 -11.25
C ALA A 77 -5.86 12.61 -12.57
N VAL A 78 -5.04 13.35 -13.34
CA VAL A 78 -5.44 13.87 -14.66
C VAL A 78 -5.60 12.74 -15.69
N GLU A 79 -4.68 11.79 -15.73
CA GLU A 79 -4.74 10.62 -16.63
C GLU A 79 -6.00 9.78 -16.36
N GLN A 80 -6.32 9.55 -15.08
CA GLN A 80 -7.53 8.84 -14.68
C GLN A 80 -8.79 9.60 -15.13
N ALA A 81 -8.86 10.91 -14.89
CA ALA A 81 -10.00 11.73 -15.32
C ALA A 81 -10.19 11.74 -16.85
N GLN A 82 -9.10 11.75 -17.63
CA GLN A 82 -9.14 11.64 -19.09
C GLN A 82 -9.69 10.27 -19.54
N SER A 83 -9.20 9.18 -18.93
CA SER A 83 -9.66 7.82 -19.26
C SER A 83 -11.17 7.61 -19.01
N LEU A 84 -11.70 8.22 -17.94
CA LEU A 84 -13.14 8.19 -17.63
C LEU A 84 -13.97 9.05 -18.60
N SER A 85 -13.39 10.13 -19.13
CA SER A 85 -14.06 10.98 -20.13
C SER A 85 -14.15 10.30 -21.50
N ASP A 86 -13.15 9.49 -21.86
CA ASP A 86 -13.10 8.73 -23.12
C ASP A 86 -14.06 7.53 -23.12
N GLN A 87 -14.42 7.01 -21.95
CA GLN A 87 -15.37 5.89 -21.80
C GLN A 87 -16.85 6.32 -21.81
N LYS A 88 -17.16 7.60 -22.06
CA LYS A 88 -18.55 8.13 -22.02
C LYS A 88 -19.43 7.78 -23.25
N THR A 89 -19.13 6.67 -23.94
CA THR A 89 -19.96 6.11 -25.02
C THR A 89 -20.29 4.64 -24.77
N GLU A 90 -20.95 4.34 -23.65
CA GLU A 90 -21.93 3.24 -23.53
C GLU A 90 -22.62 3.34 -22.16
N ILE A 91 -23.82 3.91 -22.14
CA ILE A 91 -24.62 4.02 -20.91
C ILE A 91 -25.31 2.68 -20.68
N GLN A 92 -24.82 1.89 -19.73
CA GLN A 92 -25.66 0.93 -19.01
C GLN A 92 -26.38 1.66 -17.86
N PRO A 93 -27.64 1.32 -17.55
CA PRO A 93 -28.43 2.07 -16.58
C PRO A 93 -27.87 1.90 -15.17
N ALA A 94 -27.59 3.04 -14.52
CA ALA A 94 -27.09 3.13 -13.17
C ALA A 94 -28.02 2.43 -12.16
N LEU A 95 -27.49 1.41 -11.49
CA LEU A 95 -28.04 0.86 -10.26
C LEU A 95 -28.08 1.97 -9.20
N LYS A 96 -29.27 2.18 -8.61
CA LYS A 96 -29.44 3.03 -7.43
C LYS A 96 -28.56 2.47 -6.31
N ARG A 97 -27.46 3.18 -6.00
CA ARG A 97 -26.69 2.94 -4.79
C ARG A 97 -27.60 3.16 -3.59
N THR A 98 -27.85 2.09 -2.84
CA THR A 98 -28.38 2.19 -1.48
C THR A 98 -27.37 2.97 -0.63
N PRO A 99 -27.80 3.76 0.37
CA PRO A 99 -26.87 4.42 1.27
C PRO A 99 -25.98 3.36 1.92
N ASP A 100 -24.66 3.48 1.69
CA ASP A 100 -23.69 2.52 2.20
C ASP A 100 -23.86 2.37 3.73
N PRO A 101 -23.74 1.15 4.27
CA PRO A 101 -23.69 0.96 5.71
C PRO A 101 -22.56 1.83 6.26
N ILE A 102 -22.84 2.54 7.35
CA ILE A 102 -21.92 3.48 8.01
C ILE A 102 -20.53 2.85 8.15
N GLY A 103 -19.61 3.31 7.30
CA GLY A 103 -18.17 3.12 7.36
C GLY A 103 -17.67 1.70 7.12
N SER A 104 -17.43 1.34 5.86
CA SER A 104 -16.52 0.25 5.53
C SER A 104 -15.15 0.51 6.20
N PRO A 105 -14.56 -0.45 6.93
CA PRO A 105 -13.30 -0.25 7.62
C PRO A 105 -12.25 0.20 6.60
N TYR A 106 -11.52 1.27 6.93
CA TYR A 106 -10.50 1.89 6.06
C TYR A 106 -11.05 2.52 4.76
N GLY A 107 -12.36 2.70 4.62
CA GLY A 107 -12.94 3.31 3.42
C GLY A 107 -12.93 2.39 2.20
N PHE A 108 -12.96 1.06 2.42
CA PHE A 108 -13.04 0.09 1.33
C PHE A 108 -14.36 0.22 0.57
N LEU A 109 -14.28 0.14 -0.75
CA LEU A 109 -15.45 0.07 -1.64
C LEU A 109 -15.87 -1.39 -1.85
N ASP A 110 -17.02 -1.60 -2.49
CA ASP A 110 -17.51 -2.96 -2.80
C ASP A 110 -16.51 -3.74 -3.67
N GLU A 111 -15.85 -3.05 -4.60
CA GLU A 111 -14.84 -3.63 -5.48
C GLU A 111 -13.63 -4.18 -4.69
N ASP A 112 -13.31 -3.60 -3.54
CA ASP A 112 -12.22 -4.07 -2.68
C ASP A 112 -12.58 -5.38 -2.00
N TRP A 113 -13.86 -5.52 -1.60
CA TRP A 113 -14.37 -6.75 -1.00
C TRP A 113 -14.51 -7.87 -2.03
N GLU A 114 -14.90 -7.55 -3.25
CA GLU A 114 -14.90 -8.49 -4.38
C GLU A 114 -13.48 -9.00 -4.62
N TYR A 115 -12.49 -8.11 -4.75
CA TYR A 115 -11.09 -8.49 -4.90
C TYR A 115 -10.59 -9.40 -3.77
N ILE A 116 -10.87 -9.04 -2.52
CA ILE A 116 -10.47 -9.83 -1.34
C ILE A 116 -11.11 -11.23 -1.39
N THR A 117 -12.37 -11.31 -1.80
CA THR A 117 -13.09 -12.57 -1.90
C THR A 117 -12.48 -13.46 -2.97
N GLU A 118 -12.26 -12.91 -4.18
CA GLU A 118 -11.62 -13.63 -5.29
C GLU A 118 -10.23 -14.18 -4.92
N GLU A 119 -9.39 -13.36 -4.29
CA GLU A 119 -8.04 -13.78 -3.87
C GLU A 119 -8.09 -14.88 -2.80
N ARG A 120 -9.03 -14.82 -1.86
CA ARG A 120 -9.19 -15.84 -0.82
C ARG A 120 -9.71 -17.15 -1.39
N GLU A 121 -10.64 -17.11 -2.34
CA GLU A 121 -11.21 -18.27 -3.01
C GLU A 121 -10.24 -18.93 -4.01
N ASN A 122 -9.20 -18.23 -4.45
CA ASN A 122 -8.19 -18.80 -5.34
C ASN A 122 -7.39 -19.92 -4.64
N SER A 123 -7.84 -21.16 -4.82
CA SER A 123 -7.26 -22.35 -4.19
C SER A 123 -5.92 -22.77 -4.77
N SER A 124 -5.54 -22.23 -5.93
CA SER A 124 -4.28 -22.55 -6.62
C SER A 124 -3.11 -21.67 -6.17
N LYS A 125 -3.39 -20.61 -5.41
CA LYS A 125 -2.39 -19.66 -4.91
C LYS A 125 -2.37 -19.62 -3.39
N LEU A 126 -1.18 -19.52 -2.83
CA LEU A 126 -0.94 -19.19 -1.44
C LEU A 126 -0.37 -17.78 -1.37
N LYS A 127 -1.19 -16.81 -0.94
CA LYS A 127 -0.78 -15.40 -0.86
C LYS A 127 -0.10 -15.12 0.48
N VAL A 128 1.13 -14.65 0.43
CA VAL A 128 1.94 -14.26 1.59
C VAL A 128 2.31 -12.80 1.44
N VAL A 129 1.99 -11.99 2.46
CA VAL A 129 2.43 -10.58 2.52
C VAL A 129 3.57 -10.43 3.51
N PHE A 130 4.48 -9.49 3.25
CA PHE A 130 5.62 -9.20 4.10
C PHE A 130 5.75 -7.69 4.36
N GLY A 131 5.48 -7.26 5.59
CA GLY A 131 5.68 -5.87 6.04
C GLY A 131 6.98 -5.71 6.82
N TYR A 132 7.72 -4.64 6.53
CA TYR A 132 9.00 -4.35 7.17
C TYR A 132 9.33 -2.86 7.04
N GLN A 133 10.28 -2.36 7.85
CA GLN A 133 10.79 -1.01 7.70
C GLN A 133 11.79 -0.94 6.53
N PHE A 134 11.50 -0.11 5.52
CA PHE A 134 12.30 -0.03 4.30
C PHE A 134 13.76 0.41 4.51
N LYS A 135 14.02 1.30 5.47
CA LYS A 135 15.38 1.71 5.89
C LYS A 135 15.59 1.32 7.34
N SER A 136 16.32 0.24 7.58
CA SER A 136 16.62 -0.29 8.91
C SER A 136 18.12 -0.25 9.19
N ASP A 137 18.47 -0.09 10.47
CA ASP A 137 19.86 -0.26 10.95
C ASP A 137 20.15 -1.72 11.36
N HIS A 138 19.14 -2.59 11.33
CA HIS A 138 19.23 -3.97 11.82
C HIS A 138 19.41 -5.01 10.71
N TYR A 139 19.01 -4.68 9.48
CA TYR A 139 19.04 -5.58 8.33
C TYR A 139 19.12 -4.82 7.01
N ASP A 140 19.56 -5.51 5.96
CA ASP A 140 19.42 -5.08 4.57
C ASP A 140 18.03 -5.50 4.05
N SER A 141 17.16 -4.53 3.79
CA SER A 141 15.77 -4.74 3.39
C SER A 141 15.59 -5.64 2.17
N LEU A 142 16.48 -5.52 1.17
CA LEU A 142 16.39 -6.34 -0.04
C LEU A 142 16.74 -7.79 0.28
N LYS A 143 17.83 -8.01 1.01
CA LYS A 143 18.24 -9.35 1.42
C LYS A 143 17.23 -9.99 2.38
N LEU A 144 16.70 -9.22 3.32
CA LEU A 144 15.67 -9.70 4.24
C LEU A 144 14.45 -10.19 3.46
N GLY A 145 13.93 -9.37 2.54
CA GLY A 145 12.80 -9.74 1.70
C GLY A 145 13.07 -10.97 0.84
N ASP A 146 14.26 -11.06 0.23
CA ASP A 146 14.66 -12.22 -0.58
C ASP A 146 14.79 -13.50 0.26
N ASN A 147 15.43 -13.43 1.43
CA ASN A 147 15.64 -14.59 2.30
C ASN A 147 14.31 -15.13 2.83
N ILE A 148 13.39 -14.25 3.26
CA ILE A 148 12.05 -14.66 3.68
C ILE A 148 11.28 -15.27 2.52
N LYS A 149 11.30 -14.66 1.33
CA LYS A 149 10.67 -15.21 0.14
C LYS A 149 11.21 -16.61 -0.19
N GLN A 150 12.53 -16.81 -0.14
CA GLN A 150 13.16 -18.13 -0.36
C GLN A 150 12.74 -19.16 0.69
N ALA A 151 12.63 -18.77 1.96
CA ALA A 151 12.12 -19.66 3.00
C ALA A 151 10.69 -20.15 2.69
N PHE A 152 9.81 -19.27 2.22
CA PHE A 152 8.46 -19.64 1.80
C PHE A 152 8.44 -20.48 0.51
N ILE A 153 9.29 -20.19 -0.47
CA ILE A 153 9.45 -21.02 -1.68
C ILE A 153 9.81 -22.46 -1.27
N ASN A 154 10.79 -22.62 -0.39
CA ASN A 154 11.21 -23.93 0.09
C ASN A 154 10.09 -24.66 0.85
N ALA A 155 9.32 -23.94 1.66
CA ALA A 155 8.21 -24.50 2.40
C ALA A 155 7.04 -24.93 1.49
N VAL A 156 6.68 -24.12 0.49
CA VAL A 156 5.67 -24.46 -0.52
C VAL A 156 6.12 -25.66 -1.37
N ASN A 157 7.38 -25.68 -1.81
CA ASN A 157 7.94 -26.82 -2.53
C ASN A 157 7.90 -28.11 -1.70
N THR A 158 8.15 -28.00 -0.40
CA THR A 158 8.07 -29.14 0.52
C THR A 158 6.63 -29.64 0.68
N TYR A 159 5.66 -28.73 0.79
CA TYR A 159 4.24 -29.08 0.82
C TYR A 159 3.79 -29.78 -0.48
N ASN A 160 4.14 -29.22 -1.64
CA ASN A 160 3.77 -29.71 -2.96
C ASN A 160 4.38 -31.08 -3.32
N LYS A 161 5.42 -31.54 -2.61
CA LYS A 161 6.00 -32.89 -2.79
C LYS A 161 5.07 -34.01 -2.33
N ASP A 162 4.10 -33.74 -1.46
CA ASP A 162 3.12 -34.74 -1.02
C ASP A 162 2.12 -34.99 -2.17
N PRO A 163 2.02 -36.21 -2.73
CA PRO A 163 1.12 -36.50 -3.85
C PRO A 163 -0.37 -36.34 -3.49
N LYS A 164 -0.71 -36.24 -2.19
CA LYS A 164 -2.08 -35.97 -1.73
C LYS A 164 -2.35 -34.48 -1.53
N SER A 165 -1.34 -33.62 -1.65
CA SER A 165 -1.50 -32.18 -1.54
C SER A 165 -2.09 -31.60 -2.83
N ILE A 166 -2.93 -30.57 -2.69
CA ILE A 166 -3.24 -29.69 -3.81
C ILE A 166 -1.98 -28.90 -4.16
N GLN A 167 -1.68 -28.77 -5.44
CA GLN A 167 -0.55 -27.94 -5.87
C GLN A 167 -0.93 -26.48 -5.68
N VAL A 168 -0.10 -25.75 -4.94
CA VAL A 168 -0.25 -24.31 -4.76
C VAL A 168 0.97 -23.56 -5.28
N LEU A 169 0.74 -22.43 -5.91
CA LEU A 169 1.77 -21.47 -6.31
C LEU A 169 1.94 -20.44 -5.20
N LEU A 170 3.20 -20.07 -4.90
CA LEU A 170 3.46 -18.99 -3.97
C LEU A 170 3.24 -17.65 -4.67
N ASP A 171 2.40 -16.81 -4.08
CA ASP A 171 2.29 -15.39 -4.39
C ASP A 171 2.86 -14.61 -3.19
N PHE A 172 4.00 -13.94 -3.38
CA PHE A 172 4.72 -13.27 -2.29
C PHE A 172 4.81 -11.78 -2.57
N VAL A 173 4.13 -10.99 -1.73
CA VAL A 173 3.99 -9.55 -1.86
C VAL A 173 4.75 -8.86 -0.73
N GLN A 174 5.71 -8.01 -1.08
CA GLN A 174 6.32 -7.10 -0.11
C GLN A 174 5.45 -5.86 0.04
N LEU A 175 4.99 -5.59 1.26
CA LEU A 175 4.25 -4.39 1.56
C LEU A 175 5.23 -3.22 1.54
N GLY A 176 4.93 -2.22 0.72
CA GLY A 176 5.75 -1.04 0.57
C GLY A 176 4.86 0.16 0.31
N ALA A 177 5.21 1.28 0.92
CA ALA A 177 4.51 2.51 0.65
C ALA A 177 4.95 3.06 -0.71
N GLY A 178 4.03 3.09 -1.69
CA GLY A 178 4.04 4.14 -2.68
C GLY A 178 3.84 5.51 -2.00
N PHE A 179 4.06 6.62 -2.71
CA PHE A 179 3.66 7.94 -2.20
C PHE A 179 2.16 8.15 -2.49
N GLY A 180 1.30 8.31 -1.46
CA GLY A 180 -0.12 8.69 -1.63
C GLY A 180 -1.05 8.28 -0.47
N GLU A 181 -2.23 8.89 -0.36
CA GLU A 181 -3.25 8.60 0.69
C GLU A 181 -3.92 7.21 0.53
N HIS A 182 -3.99 6.66 -0.68
CA HIS A 182 -4.59 5.33 -0.94
C HIS A 182 -3.69 4.14 -0.58
N VAL A 183 -2.44 4.41 -0.23
CA VAL A 183 -1.42 3.38 0.04
C VAL A 183 -1.82 2.50 1.21
N PHE A 184 -2.44 3.07 2.24
CA PHE A 184 -2.89 2.30 3.38
C PHE A 184 -4.04 1.35 3.03
N ASN A 185 -4.96 1.77 2.15
CA ASN A 185 -6.09 0.94 1.74
C ASN A 185 -5.63 -0.24 0.89
N GLU A 186 -4.68 -0.03 -0.01
CA GLU A 186 -4.03 -1.09 -0.78
C GLU A 186 -3.30 -2.08 0.12
N ILE A 187 -2.49 -1.58 1.06
CA ILE A 187 -1.79 -2.41 2.05
C ILE A 187 -2.79 -3.22 2.89
N ALA A 188 -3.86 -2.59 3.38
CA ALA A 188 -4.89 -3.28 4.14
C ALA A 188 -5.59 -4.35 3.30
N ARG A 189 -5.89 -4.07 2.03
CA ARG A 189 -6.51 -5.02 1.09
C ARG A 189 -5.60 -6.23 0.86
N ASP A 190 -4.31 -5.99 0.66
CA ASP A 190 -3.31 -7.06 0.50
C ASP A 190 -3.19 -7.91 1.78
N ILE A 191 -3.17 -7.28 2.94
CA ILE A 191 -3.13 -7.99 4.22
C ILE A 191 -4.39 -8.85 4.41
N ILE A 192 -5.59 -8.29 4.19
CA ILE A 192 -6.86 -9.00 4.44
C ILE A 192 -7.05 -10.16 3.45
N SER A 193 -6.57 -10.00 2.21
CA SER A 193 -6.59 -11.06 1.19
C SER A 193 -5.54 -12.15 1.41
N ALA A 194 -4.51 -11.92 2.25
CA ALA A 194 -3.42 -12.86 2.47
C ALA A 194 -3.83 -14.11 3.27
N ASP A 195 -3.13 -15.22 3.01
CA ASP A 195 -3.22 -16.45 3.79
C ASP A 195 -2.31 -16.43 5.02
N ILE A 196 -1.16 -15.77 4.86
CA ILE A 196 -0.10 -15.59 5.85
C ILE A 196 0.44 -14.17 5.72
N ALA A 197 0.62 -13.48 6.84
CA ALA A 197 1.26 -12.18 6.91
C ALA A 197 2.51 -12.26 7.78
N VAL A 198 3.65 -11.83 7.25
CA VAL A 198 4.93 -11.81 7.94
C VAL A 198 5.27 -10.36 8.25
N PHE A 199 5.75 -10.07 9.45
CA PHE A 199 6.14 -8.72 9.83
C PHE A 199 7.49 -8.71 10.52
N ASP A 200 8.45 -7.94 9.99
CA ASP A 200 9.69 -7.66 10.71
C ASP A 200 9.46 -6.56 11.74
N THR A 201 9.76 -6.88 13.00
CA THR A 201 9.50 -6.01 14.14
C THR A 201 10.78 -5.45 14.79
N SER A 202 11.93 -5.57 14.13
CA SER A 202 13.23 -5.19 14.70
C SER A 202 13.30 -3.70 15.04
N ASP A 203 12.80 -2.83 14.16
CA ASP A 203 12.79 -1.38 14.35
C ASP A 203 11.62 -0.85 15.21
N LEU A 204 10.67 -1.70 15.60
CA LEU A 204 9.42 -1.28 16.26
C LEU A 204 8.65 -0.19 15.49
N ASN A 205 8.71 -0.22 14.16
CA ASN A 205 8.06 0.76 13.30
C ASN A 205 6.54 0.82 13.55
N PRO A 206 5.96 2.00 13.89
CA PRO A 206 4.54 2.11 14.16
C PRO A 206 3.64 1.68 12.99
N ASN A 207 4.05 1.93 11.75
CA ASN A 207 3.28 1.53 10.55
C ASN A 207 3.22 0.01 10.43
N VAL A 208 4.36 -0.68 10.61
CA VAL A 208 4.41 -2.14 10.59
C VAL A 208 3.58 -2.74 11.74
N MET A 209 3.58 -2.11 12.93
CA MET A 209 2.71 -2.54 14.03
C MET A 209 1.23 -2.38 13.69
N LEU A 210 0.86 -1.31 13.00
CA LEU A 210 -0.51 -1.04 12.57
C LEU A 210 -0.96 -2.07 11.52
N GLU A 211 -0.13 -2.36 10.52
CA GLU A 211 -0.34 -3.43 9.53
C GLU A 211 -0.52 -4.80 10.20
N MET A 212 0.33 -5.12 11.17
CA MET A 212 0.19 -6.33 11.97
C MET A 212 -1.14 -6.36 12.73
N GLY A 213 -1.58 -5.23 13.27
CA GLY A 213 -2.89 -5.07 13.90
C GLY A 213 -4.06 -5.35 12.95
N VAL A 214 -3.97 -4.89 11.70
CA VAL A 214 -4.95 -5.20 10.64
C VAL A 214 -5.00 -6.71 10.41
N ALA A 215 -3.85 -7.35 10.21
CA ALA A 215 -3.77 -8.80 9.97
C ALA A 215 -4.40 -9.61 11.10
N LEU A 216 -4.09 -9.25 12.35
CA LEU A 216 -4.64 -9.89 13.55
C LEU A 216 -6.16 -9.71 13.64
N THR A 217 -6.67 -8.49 13.38
CA THR A 217 -8.10 -8.16 13.44
C THR A 217 -8.91 -9.02 12.47
N TRP A 218 -8.35 -9.30 11.28
CA TRP A 218 -9.01 -10.09 10.24
C TRP A 218 -8.72 -11.60 10.30
N GLY A 219 -8.05 -12.06 11.35
CA GLY A 219 -7.75 -13.47 11.56
C GLY A 219 -6.78 -14.05 10.52
N VAL A 220 -5.96 -13.20 9.91
CA VAL A 220 -4.85 -13.63 9.03
C VAL A 220 -3.80 -14.30 9.90
N ARG A 221 -3.13 -15.33 9.39
CA ARG A 221 -2.08 -16.02 10.16
C ARG A 221 -0.84 -15.13 10.16
N VAL A 222 -0.48 -14.63 11.33
CA VAL A 222 0.65 -13.72 11.49
C VAL A 222 1.91 -14.49 11.92
N LEU A 223 3.03 -14.21 11.26
CA LEU A 223 4.38 -14.64 11.66
C LEU A 223 5.24 -13.40 11.92
N PRO A 224 5.31 -12.94 13.17
CA PRO A 224 6.25 -11.89 13.52
C PRO A 224 7.69 -12.44 13.54
N ILE A 225 8.60 -11.70 12.92
CA ILE A 225 10.04 -11.97 12.96
C ILE A 225 10.78 -10.76 13.54
N ARG A 226 11.98 -10.99 14.07
CA ARG A 226 12.87 -9.91 14.52
C ARG A 226 14.32 -10.36 14.57
N SER A 227 15.23 -9.42 14.49
CA SER A 227 16.61 -9.63 14.91
C SER A 227 16.65 -9.91 16.42
N SER A 228 17.41 -10.92 16.82
CA SER A 228 17.53 -11.41 18.20
C SER A 228 18.04 -10.37 19.19
N ASN A 229 18.88 -9.44 18.74
CA ASN A 229 19.41 -8.33 19.54
C ASN A 229 18.42 -7.16 19.73
N CYS A 230 17.29 -7.17 19.03
CA CYS A 230 16.27 -6.12 19.14
C CYS A 230 15.27 -6.44 20.25
N PRO A 231 14.68 -5.42 20.90
CA PRO A 231 13.64 -5.66 21.90
C PRO A 231 12.44 -6.38 21.27
N PRO A 232 11.72 -7.22 22.04
CA PRO A 232 10.42 -7.69 21.59
C PRO A 232 9.47 -6.50 21.45
N PRO A 233 8.52 -6.53 20.52
CA PRO A 233 7.55 -5.45 20.40
C PRO A 233 6.68 -5.34 21.65
N PRO A 234 6.19 -4.12 21.94
CA PRO A 234 5.53 -3.79 23.20
C PRO A 234 4.07 -4.27 23.25
N SER A 235 3.82 -5.54 22.90
CA SER A 235 2.47 -6.12 22.92
C SER A 235 2.46 -7.50 23.56
N ASP A 236 1.39 -7.78 24.32
CA ASP A 236 1.12 -9.10 24.91
C ASP A 236 0.49 -10.03 23.87
N ILE A 237 1.15 -10.20 22.73
CA ILE A 237 0.81 -11.25 21.77
C ILE A 237 1.61 -12.52 22.09
N SER A 238 1.72 -12.83 23.39
CA SER A 238 2.34 -14.05 23.94
C SER A 238 1.72 -15.34 23.38
N GLY A 239 0.50 -15.26 22.85
CA GLY A 239 -0.16 -16.36 22.13
C GLY A 239 0.29 -16.56 20.68
N GLN A 240 1.05 -15.63 20.09
CA GLN A 240 1.53 -15.74 18.71
C GLN A 240 2.88 -16.45 18.64
N THR A 241 3.13 -17.15 17.53
CA THR A 241 4.43 -17.78 17.28
C THR A 241 5.39 -16.75 16.67
N TRP A 242 6.47 -16.46 17.38
CA TRP A 242 7.53 -15.54 16.92
C TRP A 242 8.76 -16.31 16.46
N ALA A 243 9.55 -15.70 15.57
CA ALA A 243 10.86 -16.22 15.21
C ALA A 243 11.94 -15.12 15.32
N ALA A 244 13.01 -15.42 16.06
CA ALA A 244 14.18 -14.55 16.13
C ALA A 244 15.24 -15.03 15.13
N TYR A 245 15.81 -14.11 14.36
CA TYR A 245 16.97 -14.37 13.51
C TYR A 245 18.25 -13.76 14.08
N LYS A 246 19.39 -14.30 13.67
CA LYS A 246 20.69 -13.84 14.16
C LYS A 246 20.98 -12.42 13.67
N PRO A 247 21.65 -11.57 14.47
CA PRO A 247 21.96 -10.21 14.03
C PRO A 247 22.85 -10.24 12.78
N HIS A 248 22.63 -9.31 11.85
CA HIS A 248 23.36 -9.22 10.58
C HIS A 248 23.21 -10.43 9.64
N SER A 249 22.26 -11.35 9.89
CA SER A 249 21.98 -12.45 8.97
C SER A 249 20.89 -12.14 7.94
N ASP A 250 20.20 -11.00 8.06
CA ASP A 250 19.05 -10.62 7.21
C ASP A 250 18.00 -11.76 7.12
N ALA A 251 17.71 -12.42 8.24
CA ALA A 251 16.87 -13.62 8.35
C ALA A 251 17.30 -14.86 7.54
N ASN A 252 18.54 -14.94 7.05
CA ASN A 252 19.09 -16.18 6.49
C ASN A 252 19.31 -17.26 7.56
N GLU A 253 19.52 -16.86 8.83
CA GLU A 253 19.73 -17.79 9.94
C GLU A 253 18.81 -17.45 11.12
N PHE A 254 17.90 -18.37 11.46
CA PHE A 254 17.06 -18.27 12.65
C PHE A 254 17.71 -18.92 13.87
N GLU A 255 17.51 -18.35 15.06
CA GLU A 255 18.02 -18.94 16.31
C GLU A 255 17.31 -20.25 16.66
N ASP A 256 16.03 -20.36 16.28
CA ASP A 256 15.23 -21.56 16.46
C ASP A 256 15.54 -22.58 15.34
N ASN A 257 16.24 -23.65 15.70
CA ASN A 257 16.54 -24.76 14.80
C ASN A 257 15.29 -25.51 14.28
N THR A 258 14.12 -25.25 14.85
CA THR A 258 12.83 -25.79 14.39
C THR A 258 12.05 -24.82 13.50
N PHE A 259 12.60 -23.65 13.16
CA PHE A 259 11.93 -22.63 12.35
C PHE A 259 11.40 -23.20 11.03
N GLU A 260 12.22 -23.94 10.28
CA GLU A 260 11.81 -24.54 9.00
C GLU A 260 10.61 -25.48 9.17
N SER A 261 10.63 -26.35 10.19
CA SER A 261 9.51 -27.25 10.49
C SER A 261 8.24 -26.49 10.90
N LYS A 262 8.38 -25.39 11.66
CA LYS A 262 7.26 -24.51 12.02
C LYS A 262 6.68 -23.82 10.78
N LEU A 263 7.52 -23.29 9.89
CA LEU A 263 7.11 -22.67 8.64
C LEU A 263 6.41 -23.66 7.72
N ASN A 264 6.95 -24.87 7.55
CA ASN A 264 6.33 -25.95 6.79
C ASN A 264 4.92 -26.30 7.32
N ARG A 265 4.74 -26.35 8.64
CA ARG A 265 3.42 -26.58 9.26
C ARG A 265 2.46 -25.41 9.02
N MET A 266 2.96 -24.17 9.06
CA MET A 266 2.16 -22.97 8.78
C MET A 266 1.65 -22.97 7.34
N VAL A 267 2.55 -23.19 6.37
CA VAL A 267 2.24 -23.29 4.93
C VAL A 267 1.25 -24.42 4.68
N LYS A 268 1.49 -25.62 5.23
CA LYS A 268 0.58 -26.76 5.10
C LYS A 268 -0.83 -26.43 5.59
N ARG A 269 -0.96 -25.81 6.77
CA ARG A 269 -2.27 -25.43 7.34
C ARG A 269 -2.97 -24.34 6.53
N ALA A 270 -2.21 -23.41 5.95
CA ALA A 270 -2.75 -22.37 5.11
C ALA A 270 -3.28 -22.95 3.79
N ALA A 271 -2.47 -23.72 3.09
CA ALA A 271 -2.86 -24.37 1.84
C ALA A 271 -4.04 -25.36 2.02
N GLN A 272 -4.09 -26.11 3.12
CA GLN A 272 -5.23 -27.01 3.38
C GLN A 272 -6.55 -26.28 3.64
N LYS A 273 -6.51 -25.04 4.15
CA LYS A 273 -7.73 -24.24 4.38
C LYS A 273 -8.39 -23.83 3.07
N LYS A 274 -7.61 -23.69 1.99
CA LYS A 274 -8.09 -23.30 0.65
C LYS A 274 -8.95 -24.36 -0.07
N VAL A 275 -9.02 -25.58 0.47
CA VAL A 275 -9.83 -26.68 -0.10
C VAL A 275 -11.24 -26.73 0.50
N ARG A 276 -11.46 -26.03 1.61
CA ARG A 276 -12.74 -26.02 2.32
C ARG A 276 -13.61 -24.86 1.87
#